data_AF-A0A7S3DEJ7-F1
#
_entry.id   AF-A0A7S3DEJ7-F1
#
_cell.length_a   1.000
_cell.length_b   1.000
_cell.length_c   1.000
_cell.angle_alpha   90.00
_cell.angle_beta   90.00
_cell.angle_gamma   90.00
#
_symmetry.space_group_name_H-M   'P 1'
#
loop_
_entity.id
_entity.type
_entity.pdbx_description
1 polymer ?
#
loop_
_entity_poly.entity_id
_entity_poly.type
_entity_poly.pdbx_seq_one_letter_code
_entity_poly.pdbx_strand_id
1 'polypeptide(L)'
;FTPFFPSLSFIDTMEAIVEKVEETFFSEEYTKEFEAFVEKHCEKFANQDEEHKLEYTELYNTFVELFEKKFEKMIVDAGSTPDAFYEHCRAEVEKEGEHHFLETILALTDYEFFAQVMKDEASRRG
;
A
#
# COMPACT_ATOMS: atom_id res chain seq x y z
N PHE A 1 31.69 11.15 -0.38
CA PHE A 1 30.53 10.32 0.00
C PHE A 1 31.02 9.22 0.91
N THR A 2 30.60 9.23 2.18
CA THR A 2 30.78 8.10 3.09
C THR A 2 29.59 7.16 2.89
N PRO A 3 29.79 5.86 2.64
CA PRO A 3 28.68 4.92 2.61
C PRO A 3 28.04 4.84 4.00
N PHE A 4 26.71 4.91 4.06
CA PHE A 4 25.98 4.66 5.30
C PHE A 4 26.03 3.16 5.59
N PHE A 5 26.68 2.79 6.68
CA PHE A 5 26.68 1.42 7.20
C PHE A 5 25.84 1.41 8.49
N PRO A 6 24.60 0.92 8.45
CA PRO A 6 23.78 0.81 9.64
C PRO A 6 24.42 -0.13 10.66
N SER A 7 24.32 0.18 11.96
CA SER A 7 24.77 -0.71 13.02
C SER A 7 23.83 -1.91 13.19
N LEU A 8 24.30 -3.02 13.75
CA LEU A 8 23.47 -4.20 14.02
C LEU A 8 22.22 -3.85 14.84
N SER A 9 22.36 -3.02 15.88
CA SER A 9 21.23 -2.53 16.67
C SER A 9 20.22 -1.68 15.89
N PHE A 10 20.67 -1.00 14.82
CA PHE A 10 19.79 -0.23 13.95
C PHE A 10 18.98 -1.15 13.04
N ILE A 11 19.60 -2.22 12.55
CA ILE A 11 18.92 -3.27 11.77
C ILE A 11 17.87 -3.96 12.64
N ASP A 12 18.23 -4.40 13.86
CA ASP A 12 17.29 -5.02 14.80
C ASP A 12 16.10 -4.09 15.13
N THR A 13 16.35 -2.77 15.19
CA THR A 13 15.29 -1.77 15.42
C THR A 13 14.38 -1.61 14.20
N MET A 14 14.94 -1.68 12.99
CA MET A 14 14.17 -1.49 11.76
C MET A 14 13.34 -2.73 11.41
N GLU A 15 13.85 -3.94 11.66
CA GLU A 15 13.08 -5.18 11.51
C GLU A 15 11.82 -5.16 12.39
N ALA A 16 11.93 -4.71 13.65
CA ALA A 16 10.79 -4.53 14.54
C ALA A 16 9.80 -3.44 14.06
N ILE A 17 10.30 -2.41 13.37
CA ILE A 17 9.45 -1.39 12.75
C ILE A 17 8.69 -1.98 11.56
N VAL A 18 9.35 -2.77 10.70
CA VAL A 18 8.72 -3.45 9.56
C VAL A 18 7.62 -4.39 10.05
N GLU A 19 7.89 -5.21 11.07
CA GLU A 19 6.90 -6.11 11.67
C GLU A 19 5.68 -5.33 12.18
N LYS A 20 5.89 -4.23 12.92
CA LYS A 20 4.81 -3.39 13.43
C LYS A 20 3.98 -2.73 12.32
N VAL A 21 4.63 -2.27 11.24
CA VAL A 21 3.96 -1.70 10.06
C VAL A 21 3.15 -2.81 9.38
N GLU A 22 3.71 -4.00 9.18
CA GLU A 22 3.01 -5.13 8.58
C GLU A 22 1.77 -5.54 9.39
N GLU A 23 1.88 -5.68 10.72
CA GLU A 23 0.75 -5.98 11.61
C GLU A 23 -0.35 -4.92 11.50
N THR A 24 0.02 -3.64 11.47
CA THR A 24 -0.94 -2.55 11.37
C THR A 24 -1.61 -2.52 10.00
N PHE A 25 -0.87 -2.83 8.94
CA PHE A 25 -1.34 -2.89 7.57
C PHE A 25 -2.45 -3.93 7.37
N PHE A 26 -2.29 -5.10 7.98
CA PHE A 26 -3.29 -6.17 7.92
C PHE A 26 -4.41 -6.06 8.98
N SER A 27 -4.41 -5.00 9.79
CA SER A 27 -5.46 -4.77 10.79
C SER A 27 -6.80 -4.37 10.14
N GLU A 28 -7.91 -4.83 10.73
CA GLU A 28 -9.26 -4.46 10.28
C GLU A 28 -9.50 -2.94 10.33
N GLU A 29 -8.87 -2.23 11.27
CA GLU A 29 -8.96 -0.77 11.39
C GLU A 29 -8.36 -0.08 10.17
N TYR A 30 -7.26 -0.60 9.64
CA TYR A 30 -6.62 -0.06 8.46
C TYR A 30 -7.45 -0.31 7.20
N THR A 31 -7.90 -1.56 7.00
CA THR A 31 -8.59 -2.01 5.78
C THR A 31 -9.99 -1.41 5.63
N LYS A 32 -10.69 -1.14 6.73
CA LYS A 32 -12.08 -0.66 6.73
C LYS A 32 -12.33 0.60 5.90
N GLU A 33 -11.38 1.54 5.89
CA GLU A 33 -11.54 2.77 5.09
C GLU A 33 -11.36 2.51 3.59
N PHE A 34 -10.49 1.57 3.21
CA PHE A 34 -10.34 1.15 1.81
C PHE A 34 -11.57 0.39 1.35
N GLU A 35 -12.10 -0.51 2.19
CA GLU A 35 -13.37 -1.17 1.93
C GLU A 35 -14.47 -0.13 1.68
N ALA A 36 -14.68 0.81 2.61
CA ALA A 36 -15.68 1.87 2.45
C ALA A 36 -15.48 2.73 1.19
N PHE A 37 -14.22 2.97 0.79
CA PHE A 37 -13.91 3.63 -0.47
C PHE A 37 -14.38 2.81 -1.67
N VAL A 38 -14.03 1.52 -1.71
CA VAL A 38 -14.45 0.59 -2.77
C VAL A 38 -15.98 0.53 -2.82
N GLU A 39 -16.66 0.31 -1.69
CA GLU A 39 -18.13 0.24 -1.62
C GLU A 39 -18.83 1.47 -2.20
N LYS A 40 -18.25 2.66 -1.96
CA LYS A 40 -18.83 3.93 -2.40
C LYS A 40 -18.63 4.19 -3.89
N HIS A 41 -17.58 3.62 -4.49
CA HIS A 41 -17.12 3.99 -5.82
C HIS A 41 -17.17 2.84 -6.85
N CYS A 42 -17.40 1.60 -6.42
CA CYS A 42 -17.40 0.41 -7.29
C CYS A 42 -18.48 0.45 -8.38
N GLU A 43 -19.64 1.07 -8.13
CA GLU A 43 -20.75 1.14 -9.10
C GLU A 43 -20.33 1.74 -10.45
N LYS A 44 -19.34 2.65 -10.43
CA LYS A 44 -18.79 3.26 -11.66
C LYS A 44 -18.13 2.22 -12.58
N PHE A 45 -17.67 1.10 -12.03
CA PHE A 45 -17.01 0.01 -12.75
C PHE A 45 -17.99 -1.05 -13.27
N ALA A 46 -19.29 -0.97 -12.92
CA ALA A 46 -20.30 -1.98 -13.28
C ALA A 46 -20.56 -2.08 -14.80
N ASN A 47 -20.48 -0.96 -15.52
CA ASN A 47 -20.89 -0.89 -16.93
C ASN A 47 -19.74 -1.10 -17.93
N GLN A 48 -18.49 -1.28 -17.46
CA GLN A 48 -17.29 -1.52 -18.29
C GLN A 48 -17.12 -0.59 -19.51
N ASP A 49 -17.69 0.62 -19.48
CA ASP A 49 -17.64 1.52 -20.63
C ASP A 49 -16.26 2.20 -20.73
N GLU A 50 -15.67 2.21 -21.93
CA GLU A 50 -14.35 2.81 -22.15
C GLU A 50 -14.37 4.34 -21.98
N GLU A 51 -15.55 4.96 -22.07
CA GLU A 51 -15.76 6.41 -21.92
C GLU A 51 -15.40 6.90 -20.51
N HIS A 52 -15.44 6.04 -19.48
CA HIS A 52 -15.14 6.40 -18.08
C HIS A 52 -13.67 6.22 -17.68
N LYS A 53 -12.76 5.92 -18.61
CA LYS A 53 -11.33 5.70 -18.29
C LYS A 53 -10.68 6.87 -17.54
N LEU A 54 -11.08 8.11 -17.83
CA LEU A 54 -10.58 9.29 -17.10
C LEU A 54 -11.04 9.28 -15.63
N GLU A 55 -12.32 9.01 -15.37
CA GLU A 55 -12.85 8.91 -14.01
C GLU A 55 -12.22 7.77 -13.20
N TYR A 56 -11.91 6.64 -13.84
CA TYR A 56 -11.20 5.53 -13.18
C TYR A 56 -9.80 5.93 -12.77
N THR A 57 -9.12 6.72 -13.60
CA THR A 57 -7.76 7.21 -13.32
C THR A 57 -7.79 8.22 -12.18
N GLU A 58 -8.77 9.13 -12.15
CA GLU A 58 -8.96 10.08 -11.05
C GLU A 58 -9.27 9.39 -9.71
N LEU A 59 -10.13 8.36 -9.74
CA LEU A 59 -10.42 7.56 -8.56
C LEU A 59 -9.22 6.76 -8.08
N TYR A 60 -8.46 6.19 -9.00
CA TYR A 60 -7.22 5.49 -8.67
C TYR A 60 -6.21 6.44 -8.00
N ASN A 61 -5.99 7.64 -8.55
CA ASN A 61 -5.11 8.62 -7.92
C ASN A 61 -5.58 9.00 -6.51
N THR A 62 -6.90 9.16 -6.33
CA THR A 62 -7.50 9.43 -5.01
C THR A 62 -7.26 8.26 -4.03
N PHE A 63 -7.37 7.02 -4.53
CA PHE A 63 -7.10 5.82 -3.75
C PHE A 63 -5.63 5.70 -3.35
N VAL A 64 -4.71 5.94 -4.28
CA VAL A 64 -3.26 5.95 -4.03
C VAL A 64 -2.89 7.03 -3.01
N GLU A 65 -3.42 8.25 -3.14
CA GLU A 65 -3.19 9.30 -2.14
C GLU A 65 -3.68 8.91 -0.74
N LEU A 66 -4.83 8.25 -0.64
CA LEU A 66 -5.36 7.75 0.63
C LEU A 66 -4.41 6.67 1.21
N PHE A 67 -3.97 5.74 0.37
CA PHE A 67 -3.03 4.69 0.72
C PHE A 67 -1.72 5.28 1.24
N GLU A 68 -1.07 6.15 0.48
CA GLU A 68 0.20 6.78 0.82
C GLU A 68 0.12 7.55 2.14
N LYS A 69 -0.93 8.35 2.35
CA LYS A 69 -1.12 9.13 3.60
C LYS A 69 -1.24 8.22 4.81
N LYS A 70 -1.98 7.11 4.71
CA LYS A 70 -2.14 6.17 5.83
C LYS A 70 -0.87 5.35 6.06
N PHE A 71 -0.20 4.95 4.98
CA PHE A 71 1.05 4.21 5.06
C PHE A 71 2.17 5.06 5.68
N GLU A 72 2.29 6.32 5.27
CA GLU A 72 3.20 7.31 5.89
C GLU A 72 2.93 7.45 7.39
N LYS A 73 1.66 7.63 7.76
CA LYS A 73 1.25 7.73 9.16
C LYS A 73 1.65 6.50 9.97
N MET A 74 1.46 5.30 9.40
CA MET A 74 1.82 4.03 10.06
C MET A 74 3.32 3.92 10.33
N ILE A 75 4.15 4.31 9.36
CA ILE A 75 5.62 4.33 9.51
C ILE A 75 6.03 5.31 10.62
N VAL A 76 5.42 6.51 10.65
CA VAL A 76 5.69 7.52 11.67
C VAL A 76 5.24 7.06 13.06
N ASP A 77 4.05 6.47 13.18
CA ASP A 77 3.53 5.91 14.44
C ASP A 77 4.33 4.68 14.92
N ALA A 78 5.01 3.97 13.99
CA ALA A 78 5.96 2.92 14.30
C ALA A 78 7.31 3.45 14.81
N GLY A 79 7.60 4.75 14.64
CA GLY A 79 8.81 5.41 15.14
C GLY A 79 9.89 5.61 14.09
N SER A 80 9.57 5.51 12.80
CA SER A 80 10.49 5.75 11.70
C SER A 80 10.09 6.97 10.86
N THR A 81 10.90 7.28 9.85
CA THR A 81 10.51 8.20 8.78
C THR A 81 10.27 7.41 7.49
N PRO A 82 9.43 7.90 6.57
CA PRO A 82 9.22 7.25 5.27
C PRO A 82 10.53 7.00 4.54
N ASP A 83 11.42 8.01 4.51
CA ASP A 83 12.72 7.89 3.85
C ASP A 83 13.56 6.75 4.43
N ALA A 84 13.68 6.67 5.76
CA ALA A 84 14.47 5.62 6.42
C ALA A 84 13.86 4.23 6.22
N PHE A 85 12.53 4.13 6.25
CA PHE A 85 11.80 2.90 5.97
C PHE A 85 12.00 2.44 4.53
N TYR A 86 11.86 3.34 3.56
CA TYR A 86 12.04 3.02 2.14
C TYR A 86 13.50 2.67 1.79
N GLU A 87 14.48 3.33 2.40
CA GLU A 87 15.88 2.95 2.25
C GLU A 87 16.13 1.53 2.77
N HIS A 88 15.54 1.17 3.91
CA HIS A 88 15.64 -0.18 4.45
C HIS A 88 14.96 -1.20 3.54
N CYS A 89 13.71 -0.97 3.13
CA CYS A 89 13.00 -1.87 2.22
C CYS A 89 13.76 -2.06 0.90
N ARG A 90 14.37 -1.00 0.34
CA ARG A 90 15.18 -1.08 -0.86
C ARG A 90 16.41 -1.97 -0.67
N ALA A 91 17.10 -1.81 0.46
CA ALA A 91 18.25 -2.64 0.80
C ALA A 91 17.85 -4.11 1.03
N GLU A 92 16.65 -4.37 1.57
CA GLU A 92 16.13 -5.74 1.72
C GLU A 92 15.79 -6.37 0.36
N VAL A 93 15.12 -5.66 -0.54
CA VAL A 93 14.78 -6.15 -1.89
C VAL A 93 16.02 -6.46 -2.74
N GLU A 94 17.14 -5.78 -2.48
CA GLU A 94 18.42 -6.08 -3.12
C GLU A 94 19.07 -7.38 -2.61
N LYS A 95 18.61 -7.93 -1.48
CA LYS A 95 19.02 -9.26 -1.00
C LYS A 95 18.19 -10.33 -1.72
N GLU A 96 18.78 -11.49 -1.94
CA GLU A 96 18.03 -12.65 -2.46
C GLU A 96 17.09 -13.18 -1.36
N GLY A 97 15.78 -12.92 -1.49
CA GLY A 97 14.75 -13.34 -0.53
C GLY A 97 13.32 -13.11 -1.03
N GLU A 98 12.35 -13.75 -0.37
CA GLU A 98 10.92 -13.48 -0.59
C GLU A 98 10.49 -12.29 0.27
N HIS A 99 9.85 -11.29 -0.36
CA HIS A 99 9.41 -10.06 0.31
C HIS A 99 7.90 -9.87 0.16
N HIS A 100 7.12 -10.85 0.62
CA HIS A 100 5.66 -10.89 0.41
C HIS A 100 4.93 -9.62 0.86
N PHE A 101 5.38 -9.00 1.95
CA PHE A 101 4.82 -7.73 2.41
C PHE A 101 5.00 -6.61 1.38
N LEU A 102 6.21 -6.46 0.82
CA LEU A 102 6.50 -5.45 -0.21
C LEU A 102 5.80 -5.77 -1.53
N GLU A 103 5.76 -7.04 -1.93
CA GLU A 103 5.00 -7.49 -3.09
C GLU A 103 3.51 -7.16 -2.96
N THR A 104 2.94 -7.35 -1.76
CA THR A 104 1.54 -7.02 -1.47
C THR A 104 1.29 -5.52 -1.57
N ILE A 105 2.18 -4.70 -1.01
CA ILE A 105 2.08 -3.23 -1.13
C ILE A 105 2.12 -2.80 -2.60
N LEU A 106 3.09 -3.33 -3.36
CA LEU A 106 3.24 -3.00 -4.78
C LEU A 106 1.98 -3.37 -5.57
N ALA A 107 1.42 -4.55 -5.32
CA ALA A 107 0.18 -5.00 -5.96
C ALA A 107 -1.01 -4.11 -5.60
N LEU A 108 -1.13 -3.66 -4.35
CA LEU A 108 -2.22 -2.77 -3.93
C LEU A 108 -2.12 -1.38 -4.56
N THR A 109 -0.91 -0.94 -4.90
CA THR A 109 -0.66 0.29 -5.65
C THR A 109 -0.60 0.07 -7.16
N ASP A 110 -1.00 -1.09 -7.68
CA ASP A 110 -1.11 -1.33 -9.11
C ASP A 110 -2.50 -0.97 -9.62
N TYR A 111 -2.56 -0.28 -10.77
CA TYR A 111 -3.83 0.15 -11.36
C TYR A 111 -4.70 -1.01 -11.80
N GLU A 112 -4.12 -2.07 -12.38
CA GLU A 112 -4.88 -3.22 -12.87
C GLU A 112 -5.49 -3.98 -11.68
N PHE A 113 -4.72 -4.15 -10.61
CA PHE A 113 -5.22 -4.73 -9.36
C PHE A 113 -6.36 -3.89 -8.76
N PHE A 114 -6.18 -2.58 -8.62
CA PHE A 114 -7.24 -1.68 -8.14
C PHE A 114 -8.51 -1.78 -8.99
N ALA A 115 -8.38 -1.71 -10.32
CA ALA A 115 -9.52 -1.78 -11.22
C ALA A 115 -10.22 -3.15 -11.14
N GLN A 116 -9.48 -4.23 -10.90
CA GLN A 116 -10.04 -5.56 -10.70
C GLN A 116 -10.87 -5.64 -9.41
N VAL A 117 -10.34 -5.16 -8.28
CA VAL A 117 -11.06 -5.11 -6.99
C VAL A 117 -12.37 -4.33 -7.12
N MET A 118 -12.34 -3.18 -7.80
CA MET A 118 -13.54 -2.36 -8.02
C MET A 118 -14.60 -3.07 -8.86
N LYS A 119 -14.18 -3.82 -9.90
CA LYS A 119 -15.09 -4.61 -10.75
C LYS A 119 -15.69 -5.80 -10.00
N ASP A 120 -14.89 -6.49 -9.21
CA ASP A 120 -15.33 -7.65 -8.45
C ASP A 120 -16.37 -7.24 -7.39
N GLU A 121 -16.12 -6.14 -6.67
CA GLU A 121 -17.09 -5.62 -5.70
C GLU A 121 -18.36 -5.10 -6.38
N ALA A 122 -18.25 -4.44 -7.53
CA ALA A 122 -19.43 -4.02 -8.32
C ALA A 122 -20.27 -5.22 -8.76
N SER A 123 -19.61 -6.29 -9.23
CA SER A 123 -20.26 -7.53 -9.68
C SER A 123 -20.92 -8.29 -8.53
N ARG A 124 -20.37 -8.21 -7.33
CA ARG A 124 -20.95 -8.82 -6.12
C ARG A 124 -22.21 -8.09 -5.64
N ARG A 125 -22.35 -6.81 -5.97
CA ARG A 125 -23.46 -5.94 -5.53
C ARG A 125 -24.61 -5.82 -6.53
N GLY A 126 -24.37 -6.06 -7.82
CA GLY A 126 -25.38 -6.09 -8.88
C GLY A 126 -26.19 -7.40 -8.90
#